data_AF-A0A964YHY3-F1
#
_entry.id   AF-A0A964YHY3-F1
#
_cell.length_a   1.000
_cell.length_b   1.000
_cell.length_c   1.000
_cell.angle_alpha   90.00
_cell.angle_beta   90.00
_cell.angle_gamma   90.00
#
_symmetry.space_group_name_H-M   'P 1'
#
loop_
_entity.id
_entity.type
_entity.pdbx_description
1 polymer ?
#
loop_
_entity_poly.entity_id
_entity_poly.type
_entity_poly.pdbx_seq_one_letter_code
_entity_poly.pdbx_strand_id
1 'polypeptide(L)'
;MHTLSLDYPNDLLVVSGKSPQALEAELAFLLAVKLFELHRLSLGKAAVFCKMRKLQFMYELGRLGVPVINLDDDQIADDLRDD
;
A
#
# COMPACT_ATOMS: atom_id res chain seq x y z
N MET A 1 8.25 -12.12 -16.56
CA MET A 1 8.46 -11.42 -15.27
C MET A 1 9.52 -10.37 -15.49
N HIS A 2 9.32 -9.16 -14.97
CA HIS A 2 10.33 -8.09 -14.98
C HIS A 2 10.80 -7.85 -13.55
N THR A 3 12.10 -7.61 -13.38
CA THR A 3 12.71 -7.29 -12.09
C THR A 3 13.10 -5.82 -12.08
N LEU A 4 12.63 -5.11 -11.07
CA LEU A 4 13.08 -3.75 -10.76
C LEU A 4 14.16 -3.86 -9.67
N SER A 5 15.35 -3.34 -9.95
CA SER A 5 16.43 -3.20 -8.97
C SER A 5 16.63 -1.72 -8.66
N LEU A 6 16.75 -1.40 -7.37
CA LEU A 6 16.95 -0.05 -6.87
C LEU A 6 18.12 -0.08 -5.90
N ASP A 7 19.15 0.70 -6.18
CA ASP A 7 20.20 0.94 -5.21
C ASP A 7 19.70 1.94 -4.17
N TYR A 8 19.96 1.66 -2.89
CA TYR A 8 19.64 2.54 -1.79
C TYR A 8 20.86 2.74 -0.88
N PRO A 9 21.00 3.91 -0.23
CA PRO A 9 22.15 4.20 0.63
C PRO A 9 22.21 3.21 1.80
N ASN A 10 23.43 2.77 2.16
CA ASN A 10 23.64 1.91 3.33
C ASN A 10 23.10 2.56 4.62
N ASP A 11 23.20 3.89 4.73
CA ASP A 11 22.69 4.63 5.88
C ASP A 11 21.18 4.46 6.07
N LEU A 12 20.42 4.16 5.02
CA LEU A 12 18.99 3.87 5.12
C LEU A 12 18.73 2.56 5.89
N LEU A 13 19.58 1.55 5.75
CA LEU A 13 19.53 0.33 6.57
C LEU A 13 19.81 0.65 8.04
N VAL A 14 20.82 1.49 8.29
CA VAL A 14 21.21 1.89 9.65
C VAL A 14 20.08 2.68 10.32
N VAL A 15 19.53 3.69 9.64
CA VAL A 15 18.46 4.55 10.16
C VAL A 15 17.16 3.77 10.36
N SER A 16 16.83 2.83 9.47
CA SER A 16 15.62 2.03 9.60
C SER A 16 15.71 0.98 10.71
N GLY A 17 16.91 0.55 11.09
CA GLY A 17 17.13 -0.55 12.04
C GLY A 17 16.61 -1.91 11.54
N LYS A 18 16.37 -2.04 10.23
CA LYS A 18 15.77 -3.22 9.59
C LYS A 18 16.84 -4.08 8.91
N SER A 19 16.53 -5.36 8.74
CA SER A 19 17.27 -6.18 7.79
C SER A 19 17.01 -5.69 6.36
N PRO A 20 17.92 -5.95 5.40
CA PRO A 20 17.72 -5.59 3.99
C PRO A 20 16.38 -6.10 3.44
N GLN A 21 16.01 -7.34 3.74
CA GLN A 21 14.75 -7.94 3.27
C GLN A 21 13.52 -7.24 3.84
N ALA A 22 13.58 -6.80 5.11
CA ALA A 22 12.48 -6.10 5.75
C ALA A 22 12.32 -4.68 5.20
N LEU A 23 13.44 -3.99 4.93
CA LEU A 23 13.42 -2.68 4.29
C LEU A 23 12.89 -2.78 2.85
N GLU A 24 13.34 -3.75 2.07
CA GLU A 24 12.88 -3.97 0.69
C GLU A 24 11.38 -4.30 0.62
N ALA A 25 10.88 -5.10 1.57
CA ALA A 25 9.44 -5.38 1.67
C ALA A 25 8.63 -4.11 1.99
N GLU A 26 9.13 -3.25 2.88
CA GLU A 26 8.52 -1.95 3.16
C GLU A 26 8.55 -1.03 1.94
N LEU A 27 9.68 -0.91 1.25
CA LEU A 27 9.81 -0.10 0.04
C LEU A 27 8.86 -0.57 -1.06
N ALA A 28 8.74 -1.88 -1.26
CA ALA A 28 7.79 -2.46 -2.21
C ALA A 28 6.34 -2.16 -1.83
N PHE A 29 6.01 -2.23 -0.53
CA PHE A 29 4.70 -1.83 -0.02
C PHE A 29 4.42 -0.35 -0.25
N LEU A 30 5.34 0.55 0.13
CA LEU A 30 5.17 2.00 -0.07
C LEU A 30 5.02 2.37 -1.55
N LEU A 31 5.75 1.70 -2.44
CA LEU A 31 5.58 1.87 -3.89
C LEU A 31 4.21 1.38 -4.37
N ALA A 32 3.73 0.23 -3.86
CA ALA A 32 2.38 -0.26 -4.16
C ALA A 32 1.30 0.72 -3.69
N VAL A 33 1.44 1.29 -2.49
CA VAL A 33 0.54 2.32 -1.95
C VAL A 33 0.52 3.53 -2.89
N LYS A 34 1.68 4.07 -3.25
CA LYS A 34 1.75 5.26 -4.13
C LYS A 34 1.15 4.99 -5.51
N LEU A 35 1.39 3.81 -6.09
CA LEU A 35 0.79 3.45 -7.37
C LEU A 35 -0.73 3.23 -7.28
N PHE A 36 -1.24 2.77 -6.12
CA PHE A 36 -2.67 2.68 -5.86
C PHE A 36 -3.32 4.06 -5.73
N GLU A 37 -2.74 4.95 -4.93
CA GLU A 37 -3.21 6.34 -4.76
C GLU A 37 -3.22 7.11 -6.09
N LEU A 38 -2.25 6.85 -6.97
CA LEU A 38 -2.20 7.44 -8.33
C LEU A 38 -3.13 6.75 -9.34
N HIS A 39 -3.99 5.84 -8.89
CA HIS A 39 -4.87 5.01 -9.72
C HIS A 39 -4.14 4.25 -10.85
N ARG A 40 -2.84 3.96 -10.68
CA ARG A 40 -2.04 3.16 -11.63
C ARG A 40 -2.18 1.67 -11.39
N LEU A 41 -2.42 1.28 -10.13
CA LEU A 41 -2.76 -0.08 -9.75
C LEU A 41 -4.12 -0.10 -9.07
N SER A 42 -4.93 -1.12 -9.39
CA SER A 42 -6.10 -1.43 -8.57
C SER A 42 -5.66 -2.02 -7.22
N LEU A 43 -6.53 -1.98 -6.22
CA LEU A 43 -6.29 -2.54 -4.88
C LEU A 43 -5.72 -3.97 -4.93
N GLY A 44 -6.29 -4.83 -5.76
CA GLY A 44 -5.82 -6.21 -5.94
C GLY A 44 -4.44 -6.29 -6.61
N LYS A 45 -4.19 -5.47 -7.63
CA LYS A 45 -2.89 -5.43 -8.32
C LYS A 45 -1.78 -4.88 -7.41
N ALA A 46 -2.08 -3.86 -6.59
CA ALA A 46 -1.15 -3.31 -5.61
C ALA A 46 -0.79 -4.34 -4.53
N ALA A 47 -1.76 -5.09 -4.01
CA ALA A 47 -1.50 -6.18 -3.08
C ALA A 47 -0.56 -7.25 -3.67
N VAL A 48 -0.82 -7.68 -4.91
CA VAL A 48 0.05 -8.64 -5.62
C VAL A 48 1.45 -8.07 -5.84
N PHE A 49 1.56 -6.78 -6.18
CA PHE A 49 2.84 -6.11 -6.41
C PHE A 49 3.77 -6.18 -5.20
N CYS A 50 3.25 -5.95 -3.99
CA CYS A 50 4.01 -6.05 -2.74
C CYS A 50 3.92 -7.44 -2.07
N LYS A 51 3.53 -8.49 -2.82
CA LYS A 51 3.44 -9.88 -2.35
C LYS A 51 2.55 -10.07 -1.11
N MET A 52 1.49 -9.28 -0.99
CA MET A 52 0.52 -9.35 0.10
C MET A 52 -0.81 -9.95 -0.37
N ARG A 53 -1.54 -10.59 0.55
CA ARG A 53 -2.96 -10.89 0.33
C ARG A 53 -3.75 -9.60 0.30
N LYS A 54 -4.80 -9.53 -0.52
CA LYS A 54 -5.65 -8.33 -0.67
C LYS A 54 -6.13 -7.77 0.69
N LEU A 55 -6.64 -8.63 1.58
CA LEU A 55 -7.14 -8.19 2.89
C LEU A 55 -6.03 -7.64 3.79
N GLN A 56 -4.82 -8.21 3.73
CA GLN A 56 -3.67 -7.70 4.47
C GLN A 56 -3.24 -6.32 3.94
N PHE A 57 -3.21 -6.15 2.62
CA PHE A 57 -2.90 -4.86 2.01
C PHE A 57 -3.93 -3.78 2.42
N MET A 58 -5.23 -4.11 2.41
CA MET A 58 -6.29 -3.21 2.89
C MET A 58 -6.08 -2.81 4.35
N TYR A 59 -5.73 -3.76 5.21
CA TYR A 59 -5.45 -3.49 6.62
C TYR A 59 -4.26 -2.54 6.80
N GLU A 60 -3.16 -2.75 6.07
CA GLU A 60 -1.99 -1.86 6.14
C GLU A 60 -2.26 -0.47 5.55
N LEU A 61 -3.08 -0.35 4.49
CA LEU A 61 -3.54 0.95 4.00
C LEU A 61 -4.30 1.73 5.09
N GLY A 62 -5.19 1.04 5.82
CA GLY A 62 -5.89 1.63 6.97
C GLY A 62 -4.94 2.12 8.07
N ARG A 63 -3.87 1.36 8.36
CA ARG A 63 -2.84 1.78 9.33
C ARG A 63 -2.07 3.02 8.89
N LEU A 64 -1.94 3.25 7.58
CA LEU A 64 -1.33 4.45 7.00
C LEU A 64 -2.32 5.61 6.81
N GLY A 65 -3.60 5.43 7.14
CA GLY A 65 -4.64 6.43 6.90
C GLY A 65 -4.96 6.62 5.41
N VAL A 66 -4.62 5.66 4.56
CA VAL A 66 -4.94 5.70 3.12
C VAL A 66 -6.34 5.12 2.92
N PRO A 67 -7.31 5.91 2.41
CA PRO A 67 -8.67 5.43 2.21
C PRO A 67 -8.70 4.30 1.18
N VAL A 68 -9.27 3.16 1.58
CA VAL A 68 -9.40 1.96 0.73
C VAL A 68 -10.69 2.00 -0.08
N ILE A 69 -11.69 2.74 0.42
CA ILE A 69 -13.01 2.90 -0.15
C ILE A 69 -13.22 4.40 -0.31
N ASN A 70 -13.28 4.89 -1.55
CA ASN A 70 -14.01 6.13 -1.83
C ASN A 70 -15.48 5.73 -1.79
N LEU A 71 -16.10 5.81 -0.61
CA LEU A 71 -17.53 6.06 -0.60
C LEU A 71 -17.61 7.53 -1.00
N ASP A 72 -18.10 7.83 -2.21
CA ASP A 72 -18.47 9.20 -2.53
C ASP A 72 -19.46 9.67 -1.45
N ASP A 73 -19.43 10.95 -1.07
CA ASP A 73 -20.22 11.49 0.06
C ASP A 73 -21.71 11.09 -0.01
N ASP A 74 -22.23 10.90 -1.23
CA ASP A 74 -23.59 10.45 -1.51
C ASP A 74 -23.86 8.99 -1.05
N GLN A 75 -22.86 8.11 -1.16
CA GLN A 75 -22.97 6.70 -0.74
C GLN A 75 -22.93 6.57 0.78
N ILE A 76 -22.18 7.45 1.47
CA ILE A 76 -22.18 7.54 2.93
C ILE A 76 -23.53 8.07 3.43
N ALA A 77 -24.09 9.07 2.75
CA ALA A 77 -25.38 9.66 3.10
C ALA A 77 -26.56 8.68 2.96
N ASP A 78 -26.51 7.79 1.96
CA ASP A 78 -27.53 6.74 1.80
C ASP A 78 -27.38 5.64 2.86
N ASP A 79 -26.15 5.21 3.21
CA ASP A 79 -25.94 4.22 4.28
C ASP A 79 -26.38 4.72 5.67
N LEU A 80 -26.28 6.03 5.95
CA LEU A 80 -26.73 6.66 7.21
C LEU A 80 -28.25 6.91 7.29
N ARG A 81 -28.99 6.78 6.18
CA ARG A 81 -30.45 6.96 6.15
C ARG A 81 -31.23 5.66 6.41
N ASP A 82 -30.57 4.51 6.31
CA ASP A 82 -31.18 3.18 6.46
C ASP A 82 -31.07 2.59 7.89
N ASP A 83 -30.73 3.41 8.90
CA ASP A 83 -30.86 3.12 10.35
C ASP A 83 -32.06 3.86 10.99
#